data_AF-Q51083-F1
#
_entry.id   AF-Q51083-F1
#
_cell.length_a   1.000
_cell.length_b   1.000
_cell.length_c   1.000
_cell.angle_alpha   90.00
_cell.angle_beta   90.00
_cell.angle_gamma   90.00
#
_symmetry.space_group_name_H-M   'P 1'
#
loop_
_entity.id
_entity.type
_entity.pdbx_description
1 polymer ?
#
loop_
_entity_poly.entity_id
_entity_poly.type
_entity_poly.pdbx_seq_one_letter_code
_entity_poly.pdbx_strand_id
1 'polypeptide(L)'
;MKITKTELFLRLAKPNEQGISRWVKTSEFAGEYKDLKLGNGGSWCRKDSPLARDYIVEFDKGLTSGNSIDAIRLNGFNQEKHFKQYIRKDIKDALKTRNCVMLGVNGKSENTKIEIDHKDGRKNNHRVSDIKTQKLEDFQPLCKAANDVKRQICKTCKETNKRWSAKNISGNPYAFYMGDENYSEELGCVGCYQYDPVEYRKSSVKRIAAEAAKYTSDYIFKKLYEEDNG
;
A
#
# COMPACT_ATOMS: atom_id res chain seq x y z
N MET A 1 -1.62 19.06 -27.56
CA MET A 1 -1.30 18.13 -26.46
C MET A 1 -0.28 18.81 -25.57
N LYS A 2 -0.47 18.87 -24.24
CA LYS A 2 0.51 19.50 -23.33
C LYS A 2 1.65 18.51 -23.08
N ILE A 3 2.88 18.91 -23.36
CA ILE A 3 4.08 18.09 -23.11
C ILE A 3 4.15 17.80 -21.61
N THR A 4 4.38 16.54 -21.25
CA THR A 4 4.54 16.10 -19.87
C THR A 4 5.92 16.50 -19.33
N LYS A 5 6.07 16.63 -18.00
CA LYS A 5 7.39 16.89 -17.40
C LYS A 5 8.40 15.78 -17.72
N THR A 6 7.96 14.54 -17.85
CA THR A 6 8.78 13.41 -18.31
C THR A 6 9.32 13.66 -19.70
N GLU A 7 8.46 13.93 -20.69
CA GLU A 7 8.89 14.23 -22.07
C GLU A 7 9.80 15.46 -22.14
N LEU A 8 9.48 16.49 -21.36
CA LEU A 8 10.28 17.71 -21.30
C LEU A 8 11.69 17.45 -20.74
N PHE A 9 11.81 16.63 -19.68
CA PHE A 9 13.11 16.24 -19.14
C PHE A 9 13.89 15.36 -20.12
N LEU A 10 13.25 14.41 -20.80
CA LEU A 10 13.91 13.56 -21.80
C LEU A 10 14.51 14.39 -22.95
N ARG A 11 13.84 15.46 -23.39
CA ARG A 11 14.38 16.41 -24.39
C ARG A 11 15.66 17.11 -23.91
N LEU A 12 15.70 17.50 -22.63
CA LEU A 12 16.87 18.18 -22.04
C LEU A 12 18.03 17.23 -21.75
N ALA A 13 17.71 16.05 -21.20
CA ALA A 13 18.66 15.06 -20.73
C ALA A 13 19.29 14.26 -21.88
N LYS A 14 18.56 14.07 -22.98
CA LYS A 14 18.99 13.34 -24.19
C LYS A 14 19.60 11.97 -23.85
N PRO A 15 18.82 11.04 -23.24
CA PRO A 15 19.34 9.70 -22.96
C PRO A 15 19.72 8.96 -24.25
N ASN A 16 20.73 8.11 -24.17
CA ASN A 16 21.16 7.22 -25.24
C ASN A 16 20.22 6.01 -25.40
N GLU A 17 20.55 5.09 -26.31
CA GLU A 17 19.77 3.87 -26.58
C GLU A 17 19.64 2.94 -25.36
N GLN A 18 20.57 3.03 -24.41
CA GLN A 18 20.55 2.27 -23.16
C GLN A 18 19.73 2.98 -22.07
N GLY A 19 19.15 4.14 -22.35
CA GLY A 19 18.39 4.96 -21.39
C GLY A 19 19.27 5.78 -20.44
N ILE A 20 20.56 5.93 -20.73
CA ILE A 20 21.53 6.66 -19.90
C ILE A 20 21.64 8.10 -20.41
N SER A 21 21.48 9.08 -19.53
CA SER A 21 21.63 10.51 -19.87
C SER A 21 22.91 11.11 -19.27
N ARG A 22 23.23 12.35 -19.67
CA ARG A 22 24.15 13.20 -18.89
C ARG A 22 23.49 13.65 -17.58
N TRP A 23 24.30 14.17 -16.65
CA TRP A 23 23.80 14.97 -15.54
C TRP A 23 23.18 16.27 -16.07
N VAL A 24 21.96 16.56 -15.63
CA VAL A 24 21.24 17.80 -15.89
C VAL A 24 21.14 18.59 -14.60
N LYS A 25 21.79 19.76 -14.55
CA LYS A 25 21.79 20.62 -13.37
C LYS A 25 20.44 21.29 -13.21
N THR A 26 19.99 21.50 -11.97
CA THR A 26 18.73 22.22 -11.72
C THR A 26 18.76 23.66 -12.20
N SER A 27 19.94 24.27 -12.35
CA SER A 27 20.13 25.56 -13.01
C SER A 27 19.70 25.57 -14.48
N GLU A 28 19.68 24.41 -15.15
CA GLU A 28 19.19 24.27 -16.52
C GLU A 28 17.65 24.25 -16.61
N PHE A 29 16.93 24.15 -15.47
CA PHE A 29 15.47 24.23 -15.40
C PHE A 29 14.97 25.67 -15.53
N ALA A 30 15.36 26.30 -16.63
CA ALA A 30 15.06 27.68 -16.99
C ALA A 30 14.52 27.75 -18.43
N GLY A 31 14.01 28.92 -18.84
CA GLY A 31 13.47 29.11 -20.19
C GLY A 31 12.33 28.13 -20.50
N GLU A 32 12.47 27.38 -21.60
CA GLU A 32 11.50 26.33 -21.99
C GLU A 32 11.39 25.17 -20.99
N TYR A 33 12.43 24.96 -20.16
CA TYR A 33 12.49 23.89 -19.16
C TYR A 33 12.07 24.35 -17.76
N LYS A 34 11.56 25.58 -17.60
CA LYS A 34 11.16 26.13 -16.28
C LYS A 34 10.15 25.27 -15.53
N ASP A 35 9.31 24.52 -16.25
CA ASP A 35 8.31 23.63 -15.65
C ASP A 35 8.93 22.42 -14.91
N LEU A 36 10.22 22.14 -15.15
CA LEU A 36 11.00 21.12 -14.43
C LEU A 36 11.49 21.60 -13.06
N LYS A 37 11.40 22.90 -12.75
CA LYS A 37 11.86 23.45 -11.47
C LYS A 37 11.34 22.62 -10.30
N LEU A 38 12.27 22.20 -9.44
CA LEU A 38 11.95 21.36 -8.29
C LEU A 38 11.30 22.24 -7.22
N GLY A 39 10.04 21.97 -6.91
CA GLY A 39 9.40 22.45 -5.68
C GLY A 39 9.71 21.52 -4.51
N ASN A 40 8.89 21.56 -3.47
CA ASN A 40 9.01 20.62 -2.35
C ASN A 40 8.86 19.16 -2.83
N GLY A 41 9.96 18.43 -2.85
CA GLY A 41 9.98 16.98 -3.04
C GLY A 41 9.99 16.45 -4.48
N GLY A 42 10.23 17.28 -5.51
CA GLY A 42 10.52 16.79 -6.87
C GLY A 42 9.49 15.80 -7.45
N SER A 43 8.21 16.15 -7.43
CA SER A 43 7.08 15.25 -7.70
C SER A 43 7.16 14.46 -9.02
N TRP A 44 7.86 14.97 -10.03
CA TRP A 44 7.98 14.36 -11.35
C TRP A 44 9.20 13.45 -11.51
N CYS A 45 10.19 13.51 -10.62
CA CYS A 45 11.42 12.71 -10.70
C CYS A 45 11.60 11.71 -9.55
N ARG A 46 10.82 11.82 -8.46
CA ARG A 46 10.85 10.90 -7.31
C ARG A 46 10.57 9.44 -7.68
N LYS A 47 10.88 8.49 -6.79
CA LYS A 47 10.80 7.03 -7.01
C LYS A 47 9.44 6.50 -7.51
N ASP A 48 8.33 7.15 -7.15
CA ASP A 48 6.97 6.80 -7.59
C ASP A 48 6.48 7.62 -8.80
N SER A 49 7.34 8.44 -9.40
CA SER A 49 6.99 9.28 -10.54
C SER A 49 6.90 8.47 -11.85
N PRO A 50 6.20 9.00 -12.88
CA PRO A 50 6.21 8.38 -14.20
C PRO A 50 7.61 8.21 -14.79
N LEU A 51 8.52 9.14 -14.54
CA LEU A 51 9.91 9.03 -15.01
C LEU A 51 10.65 7.86 -14.35
N ALA A 52 10.56 7.73 -13.02
CA ALA A 52 11.23 6.67 -12.27
C ALA A 52 10.64 5.27 -12.53
N ARG A 53 9.44 5.20 -13.12
CA ARG A 53 8.88 3.93 -13.59
C ARG A 53 9.59 3.37 -14.81
N ASP A 54 10.04 4.24 -15.70
CA ASP A 54 10.62 3.85 -16.98
C ASP A 54 12.16 3.89 -16.95
N TYR A 55 12.74 4.69 -16.04
CA TYR A 55 14.19 4.89 -15.92
C TYR A 55 14.68 4.80 -14.47
N ILE A 56 15.94 4.39 -14.31
CA ILE A 56 16.67 4.53 -13.04
C ILE A 56 17.05 6.00 -12.90
N VAL A 57 16.44 6.70 -11.95
CA VAL A 57 16.69 8.13 -11.71
C VAL A 57 17.69 8.29 -10.58
N GLU A 58 18.79 9.00 -10.86
CA GLU A 58 19.82 9.34 -9.89
C GLU A 58 19.80 10.83 -9.58
N PHE A 59 20.13 11.16 -8.33
CA PHE A 59 20.17 12.53 -7.82
C PHE A 59 21.56 12.85 -7.30
N ASP A 60 22.13 13.95 -7.76
CA ASP A 60 23.26 14.60 -7.14
C ASP A 60 22.75 15.65 -6.14
N LYS A 61 23.31 15.64 -4.94
CA LYS A 61 23.01 16.56 -3.82
C LYS A 61 24.29 17.12 -3.18
N GLY A 62 25.42 17.01 -3.87
CA GLY A 62 26.74 17.33 -3.32
C GLY A 62 27.17 18.79 -3.49
N LEU A 63 26.44 19.61 -4.26
CA LEU A 63 26.85 20.98 -4.59
C LEU A 63 26.24 22.00 -3.62
N THR A 64 24.98 21.83 -3.22
CA THR A 64 24.31 22.72 -2.27
C THR A 64 24.25 22.10 -0.89
N SER A 65 24.57 22.88 0.16
CA SER A 65 24.40 22.43 1.54
C SER A 65 22.94 22.03 1.83
N GLY A 66 22.72 20.83 2.37
CA GLY A 66 21.40 20.34 2.78
C GLY A 66 20.90 19.18 1.91
N ASN A 67 19.58 19.08 1.76
CA ASN A 67 18.91 17.96 1.06
C ASN A 67 18.43 18.31 -0.36
N SER A 68 18.83 19.48 -0.85
CA SER A 68 18.48 19.98 -2.19
C SER A 68 19.07 19.08 -3.27
N ILE A 69 18.35 18.97 -4.38
CA ILE A 69 18.84 18.25 -5.56
C ILE A 69 19.54 19.25 -6.45
N ASP A 70 20.78 18.98 -6.82
CA ASP A 70 21.63 19.83 -7.64
C ASP A 70 21.63 19.38 -9.10
N ALA A 71 21.61 18.07 -9.35
CA ALA A 71 21.50 17.51 -10.68
C ALA A 71 20.72 16.19 -10.70
N ILE A 72 20.15 15.88 -11.85
CA ILE A 72 19.38 14.66 -12.11
C ILE A 72 19.95 13.96 -13.34
N ARG A 73 20.04 12.64 -13.31
CA ARG A 73 20.44 11.81 -14.45
C ARG A 73 19.58 10.55 -14.54
N LEU A 74 19.45 10.02 -15.75
CA LEU A 74 18.93 8.69 -16.02
C LEU A 74 20.10 7.71 -16.16
N ASN A 75 20.08 6.61 -15.44
CA ASN A 75 21.11 5.57 -15.47
C ASN A 75 20.55 4.25 -16.02
N GLY A 76 19.87 4.35 -17.16
CA GLY A 76 19.28 3.21 -17.86
C GLY A 76 17.80 2.98 -17.55
N PHE A 77 17.23 1.96 -18.19
CA PHE A 77 15.82 1.62 -18.04
C PHE A 77 15.54 0.93 -16.71
N ASN A 78 14.42 1.28 -16.09
CA ASN A 78 13.96 0.59 -14.89
C ASN A 78 13.29 -0.74 -15.28
N GLN A 79 13.89 -1.86 -14.87
CA GLN A 79 13.35 -3.21 -15.09
C GLN A 79 12.44 -3.69 -13.96
N GLU A 80 12.28 -2.92 -12.88
CA GLU A 80 11.41 -3.27 -11.76
C GLU A 80 9.93 -3.31 -12.19
N LYS A 81 9.22 -4.36 -11.79
CA LYS A 81 7.77 -4.45 -12.02
C LYS A 81 7.05 -3.51 -11.05
N HIS A 82 6.59 -2.37 -11.56
CA HIS A 82 5.82 -1.41 -10.76
C HIS A 82 4.37 -1.86 -10.56
N PHE A 83 3.90 -1.82 -9.31
CA PHE A 83 2.49 -2.02 -9.01
C PHE A 83 1.67 -0.80 -9.46
N LYS A 84 0.79 -1.01 -10.44
CA LYS A 84 -0.17 -0.01 -10.93
C LYS A 84 -1.29 0.15 -9.91
N GLN A 85 -1.44 1.37 -9.40
CA GLN A 85 -2.43 1.74 -8.38
C GLN A 85 -3.87 1.89 -8.93
N TYR A 86 -4.05 1.76 -10.24
CA TYR A 86 -5.31 2.07 -10.88
C TYR A 86 -6.34 0.99 -10.54
N ILE A 87 -7.48 1.41 -10.00
CA ILE A 87 -8.62 0.53 -9.69
C ILE A 87 -9.68 0.74 -10.77
N ARG A 88 -10.21 -0.35 -11.32
CA ARG A 88 -11.29 -0.28 -12.32
C ARG A 88 -12.48 0.55 -11.85
N LYS A 89 -13.12 1.23 -12.80
CA LYS A 89 -14.24 2.13 -12.54
C LYS A 89 -15.47 1.41 -11.97
N ASP A 90 -15.80 0.22 -12.47
CA ASP A 90 -16.93 -0.61 -11.97
C ASP A 90 -16.77 -0.93 -10.48
N ILE A 91 -15.57 -1.34 -10.07
CA ILE A 91 -15.22 -1.63 -8.67
C ILE A 91 -15.35 -0.37 -7.82
N LYS A 92 -14.80 0.76 -8.30
CA LYS A 92 -14.93 2.04 -7.59
C LYS A 92 -16.39 2.42 -7.39
N ASP A 93 -17.19 2.32 -8.44
CA ASP A 93 -18.60 2.69 -8.41
C ASP A 93 -19.42 1.75 -7.51
N ALA A 94 -19.09 0.46 -7.45
CA ALA A 94 -19.76 -0.52 -6.58
C ALA A 94 -19.44 -0.35 -5.08
N LEU A 95 -18.30 0.25 -4.74
CA LEU A 95 -17.83 0.40 -3.35
C LEU A 95 -17.97 1.82 -2.80
N LYS A 96 -17.96 2.87 -3.64
CA LYS A 96 -17.91 4.28 -3.18
C LYS A 96 -19.10 4.71 -2.31
N THR A 97 -20.23 4.01 -2.41
CA THR A 97 -21.44 4.30 -1.64
C THR A 97 -21.51 3.54 -0.31
N ARG A 98 -20.57 2.61 -0.07
CA ARG A 98 -20.52 1.82 1.17
C ARG A 98 -19.82 2.57 2.28
N ASN A 99 -20.16 2.26 3.53
CA ASN A 99 -19.47 2.80 4.69
C ASN A 99 -18.03 2.29 4.78
N CYS A 100 -17.16 3.12 5.35
CA CYS A 100 -15.79 2.76 5.70
C CYS A 100 -15.78 1.48 6.55
N VAL A 101 -15.07 0.44 6.10
CA VAL A 101 -15.08 -0.85 6.82
C VAL A 101 -14.37 -0.82 8.18
N MET A 102 -13.57 0.22 8.43
CA MET A 102 -12.89 0.43 9.71
C MET A 102 -13.68 1.33 10.67
N LEU A 103 -14.27 2.41 10.16
CA LEU A 103 -14.87 3.47 10.99
C LEU A 103 -16.41 3.60 10.87
N GLY A 104 -17.05 2.87 9.96
CA GLY A 104 -18.51 2.87 9.83
C GLY A 104 -19.14 4.14 9.23
N VAL A 105 -18.32 5.11 8.80
CA VAL A 105 -18.78 6.39 8.25
C VAL A 105 -18.83 6.40 6.72
N ASN A 106 -19.73 7.20 6.15
CA ASN A 106 -19.72 7.64 4.76
C ASN A 106 -20.21 9.10 4.73
N GLY A 107 -19.26 10.03 4.74
CA GLY A 107 -19.57 11.45 4.85
C GLY A 107 -19.09 12.28 3.65
N LYS A 108 -19.40 13.58 3.69
CA LYS A 108 -19.03 14.55 2.65
C LYS A 108 -17.75 15.34 2.99
N SER A 109 -17.30 15.32 4.24
CA SER A 109 -16.06 16.01 4.63
C SER A 109 -14.84 15.26 4.11
N GLU A 110 -13.73 15.97 3.94
CA GLU A 110 -12.47 15.40 3.44
C GLU A 110 -12.08 14.12 4.18
N ASN A 111 -12.19 14.10 5.52
CA ASN A 111 -11.78 12.96 6.35
C ASN A 111 -12.77 11.79 6.37
N THR A 112 -14.04 12.04 6.02
CA THR A 112 -15.13 11.04 6.07
C THR A 112 -15.56 10.55 4.70
N LYS A 113 -15.10 11.20 3.63
CA LYS A 113 -15.32 10.79 2.25
C LYS A 113 -14.69 9.42 1.99
N ILE A 114 -15.44 8.57 1.32
CA ILE A 114 -14.99 7.23 0.93
C ILE A 114 -14.00 7.29 -0.23
N GLU A 115 -12.86 6.64 -0.01
CA GLU A 115 -11.88 6.25 -0.99
C GLU A 115 -11.87 4.73 -1.11
N ILE A 116 -11.51 4.22 -2.28
CA ILE A 116 -11.39 2.78 -2.50
C ILE A 116 -9.92 2.44 -2.43
N ASP A 117 -9.58 1.59 -1.47
CA ASP A 117 -8.21 1.18 -1.21
C ASP A 117 -8.00 -0.32 -1.48
N HIS A 118 -6.76 -0.69 -1.74
CA HIS A 118 -6.35 -2.07 -1.94
C HIS A 118 -6.28 -2.80 -0.59
N LYS A 119 -6.80 -4.02 -0.51
CA LYS A 119 -6.62 -4.86 0.68
C LYS A 119 -5.15 -5.18 0.94
N ASP A 120 -4.42 -5.58 -0.11
CA ASP A 120 -2.96 -5.75 -0.03
C ASP A 120 -2.27 -4.39 0.13
N GLY A 121 -1.89 -4.08 1.36
CA GLY A 121 -1.20 -2.84 1.72
C GLY A 121 0.26 -2.79 1.28
N ARG A 122 0.92 -3.94 1.05
CA ARG A 122 2.30 -3.98 0.54
C ARG A 122 2.36 -3.84 -0.98
N LYS A 123 1.25 -4.16 -1.66
CA LYS A 123 1.06 -4.02 -3.10
C LYS A 123 2.05 -4.87 -3.89
N ASN A 124 2.15 -6.13 -3.48
CA ASN A 124 3.05 -7.10 -4.09
C ASN A 124 2.31 -8.04 -5.06
N ASN A 125 0.96 -8.11 -4.97
CA ASN A 125 0.18 -8.98 -5.85
C ASN A 125 -0.04 -8.37 -7.25
N HIS A 126 0.77 -8.77 -8.23
CA HIS A 126 0.66 -8.27 -9.62
C HIS A 126 -0.68 -8.60 -10.31
N ARG A 127 -1.42 -9.64 -9.87
CA ARG A 127 -2.78 -9.89 -10.36
C ARG A 127 -3.73 -8.73 -10.00
N VAL A 128 -3.56 -8.13 -8.82
CA VAL A 128 -4.39 -6.98 -8.41
C VAL A 128 -3.95 -5.71 -9.14
N SER A 129 -2.67 -5.62 -9.51
CA SER A 129 -2.14 -4.51 -10.31
C SER A 129 -2.65 -4.50 -11.76
N ASP A 130 -3.02 -5.65 -12.34
CA ASP A 130 -3.57 -5.69 -13.69
C ASP A 130 -5.08 -5.44 -13.65
N ILE A 131 -5.47 -4.35 -14.32
CA ILE A 131 -6.86 -3.91 -14.48
C ILE A 131 -7.79 -5.04 -14.96
N LYS A 132 -7.30 -5.94 -15.82
CA LYS A 132 -8.11 -7.03 -16.39
C LYS A 132 -8.42 -8.12 -15.37
N THR A 133 -7.56 -8.32 -14.37
CA THR A 133 -7.65 -9.41 -13.39
C THR A 133 -8.10 -8.98 -12.00
N GLN A 134 -8.41 -7.69 -11.84
CA GLN A 134 -9.01 -7.14 -10.62
C GLN A 134 -10.37 -7.76 -10.32
N LYS A 135 -10.61 -8.04 -9.04
CA LYS A 135 -11.90 -8.48 -8.50
C LYS A 135 -12.40 -7.50 -7.44
N LEU A 136 -13.71 -7.42 -7.24
CA LEU A 136 -14.32 -6.55 -6.22
C LEU A 136 -13.74 -6.82 -4.81
N GLU A 137 -13.45 -8.08 -4.51
CA GLU A 137 -12.91 -8.55 -3.23
C GLU A 137 -11.46 -8.11 -2.94
N ASP A 138 -10.72 -7.65 -3.95
CA ASP A 138 -9.34 -7.15 -3.80
C ASP A 138 -9.30 -5.76 -3.12
N PHE A 139 -10.47 -5.13 -2.97
CA PHE A 139 -10.61 -3.74 -2.55
C PHE A 139 -11.55 -3.59 -1.37
N GLN A 140 -11.42 -2.47 -0.66
CA GLN A 140 -12.26 -2.12 0.46
C GLN A 140 -12.55 -0.61 0.48
N PRO A 141 -13.76 -0.20 0.88
CA PRO A 141 -14.08 1.21 1.09
C PRO A 141 -13.51 1.69 2.43
N LEU A 142 -12.66 2.71 2.39
CA LEU A 142 -12.11 3.37 3.57
C LEU A 142 -12.37 4.86 3.47
N CYS A 143 -12.71 5.51 4.58
CA CYS A 143 -12.64 6.96 4.59
C CYS A 143 -11.18 7.41 4.54
N LYS A 144 -10.94 8.65 4.09
CA LYS A 144 -9.58 9.20 3.98
C LYS A 144 -8.74 9.02 5.25
N ALA A 145 -9.30 9.32 6.43
CA ALA A 145 -8.60 9.16 7.69
C ALA A 145 -8.15 7.70 7.94
N ALA A 146 -9.02 6.73 7.68
CA ALA A 146 -8.69 5.31 7.81
C ALA A 146 -7.66 4.86 6.77
N ASN A 147 -7.75 5.37 5.53
CA ASN A 147 -6.79 5.08 4.47
C ASN A 147 -5.37 5.60 4.82
N ASP A 148 -5.28 6.83 5.34
CA ASP A 148 -4.01 7.44 5.72
C ASP A 148 -3.37 6.69 6.91
N VAL A 149 -4.17 6.26 7.91
CA VAL A 149 -3.70 5.40 9.01
C VAL A 149 -3.24 4.03 8.50
N LYS A 150 -4.05 3.36 7.66
CA LYS A 150 -3.68 2.08 7.05
C LYS A 150 -2.36 2.19 6.29
N ARG A 151 -2.14 3.27 5.54
CA ARG A 151 -0.88 3.51 4.81
C ARG A 151 0.33 3.54 5.75
N GLN A 152 0.25 4.25 6.88
CA GLN A 152 1.35 4.30 7.84
C GLN A 152 1.61 2.93 8.47
N ILE A 153 0.54 2.25 8.88
CA ILE A 153 0.64 0.90 9.45
C ILE A 153 1.29 -0.08 8.48
N CYS A 154 0.87 -0.09 7.21
CA CYS A 154 1.43 -0.96 6.18
C CYS A 154 2.88 -0.62 5.85
N LYS A 155 3.26 0.66 5.92
CA LYS A 155 4.65 1.10 5.77
C LYS A 155 5.52 0.54 6.89
N THR A 156 5.14 0.74 8.15
CA THR A 156 5.85 0.17 9.30
C THR A 156 5.93 -1.35 9.24
N CYS A 157 4.85 -2.01 8.82
CA CYS A 157 4.85 -3.46 8.61
C CYS A 157 5.89 -3.88 7.56
N LYS A 158 6.02 -3.15 6.45
CA LYS A 158 7.02 -3.44 5.40
C LYS A 158 8.45 -3.20 5.88
N GLU A 159 8.67 -2.18 6.70
CA GLU A 159 10.01 -1.83 7.24
C GLU A 159 10.47 -2.83 8.31
N THR A 160 9.56 -3.30 9.15
CA THR A 160 9.87 -4.17 10.31
C THR A 160 9.66 -5.66 10.04
N ASN A 161 8.95 -6.01 8.96
CA ASN A 161 8.38 -7.34 8.74
C ASN A 161 7.47 -7.85 9.86
N LYS A 162 6.96 -6.95 10.71
CA LYS A 162 5.96 -7.25 11.74
C LYS A 162 4.57 -6.77 11.34
N ARG A 163 3.62 -7.70 11.27
CA ARG A 163 2.21 -7.48 10.97
C ARG A 163 1.55 -6.77 12.16
N TRP A 164 0.72 -5.79 11.84
CA TRP A 164 0.06 -4.97 12.86
C TRP A 164 -1.00 -5.76 13.62
N SER A 165 -0.91 -5.76 14.94
CA SER A 165 -1.86 -6.45 15.82
C SER A 165 -3.19 -5.72 15.89
N ALA A 166 -4.28 -6.44 15.59
CA ALA A 166 -5.63 -5.92 15.74
C ALA A 166 -6.00 -5.57 17.19
N LYS A 167 -5.27 -6.10 18.18
CA LYS A 167 -5.46 -5.77 19.61
C LYS A 167 -5.09 -4.32 19.97
N ASN A 168 -4.45 -3.59 19.06
CA ASN A 168 -4.29 -2.14 19.19
C ASN A 168 -5.62 -1.39 19.12
N ILE A 169 -6.70 -2.02 18.62
CA ILE A 169 -8.07 -1.53 18.78
C ILE A 169 -8.67 -2.26 19.99
N SER A 170 -9.01 -1.52 21.04
CA SER A 170 -9.62 -2.06 22.26
C SER A 170 -10.86 -2.90 21.94
N GLY A 171 -10.98 -4.06 22.60
CA GLY A 171 -12.10 -4.99 22.43
C GLY A 171 -11.90 -6.05 21.34
N ASN A 172 -10.85 -5.95 20.53
CA ASN A 172 -10.53 -7.00 19.56
C ASN A 172 -9.96 -8.26 20.26
N PRO A 173 -10.56 -9.45 20.07
CA PRO A 173 -10.16 -10.66 20.79
C PRO A 173 -8.83 -11.25 20.30
N TYR A 174 -8.53 -11.11 19.01
CA TYR A 174 -7.35 -11.72 18.38
C TYR A 174 -6.48 -10.65 17.72
N ALA A 175 -5.18 -10.90 17.63
CA ALA A 175 -4.28 -10.01 16.91
C ALA A 175 -4.43 -10.17 15.37
N PHE A 176 -4.70 -11.40 14.93
CA PHE A 176 -4.80 -11.80 13.53
C PHE A 176 -5.91 -12.84 13.37
N TYR A 177 -6.58 -12.83 12.22
CA TYR A 177 -7.53 -13.89 11.87
C TYR A 177 -6.87 -15.05 11.11
N MET A 178 -5.63 -14.87 10.64
CA MET A 178 -4.81 -15.92 10.02
C MET A 178 -3.32 -15.59 10.17
N GLY A 179 -2.50 -16.60 10.44
CA GLY A 179 -1.07 -16.48 10.74
C GLY A 179 -0.78 -15.72 12.04
N ASP A 180 0.45 -15.21 12.15
CA ASP A 180 0.96 -14.53 13.35
C ASP A 180 1.56 -13.15 13.03
N GLU A 181 2.35 -12.60 13.94
CA GLU A 181 2.95 -11.28 13.80
C GLU A 181 4.03 -11.20 12.71
N ASN A 182 4.59 -12.31 12.25
CA ASN A 182 5.65 -12.31 11.26
C ASN A 182 5.05 -12.30 9.85
N TYR A 183 5.55 -11.40 9.00
CA TYR A 183 5.21 -11.44 7.59
C TYR A 183 5.94 -12.59 6.89
N SER A 184 5.20 -13.41 6.15
CA SER A 184 5.74 -14.33 5.16
C SER A 184 5.22 -13.96 3.77
N GLU A 185 5.99 -14.24 2.72
CA GLU A 185 5.54 -14.00 1.34
C GLU A 185 4.36 -14.89 0.96
N GLU A 186 4.33 -16.11 1.48
CA GLU A 186 3.26 -17.09 1.27
C GLU A 186 1.90 -16.60 1.78
N LEU A 187 1.86 -16.09 3.02
CA LEU A 187 0.62 -15.57 3.61
C LEU A 187 0.33 -14.13 3.17
N GLY A 188 1.38 -13.36 2.97
CA GLY A 188 1.30 -11.95 2.65
C GLY A 188 0.57 -11.14 3.72
N CYS A 189 -0.42 -10.34 3.29
CA CYS A 189 -1.22 -9.52 4.19
C CYS A 189 -2.46 -10.25 4.75
N VAL A 190 -2.84 -11.40 4.18
CA VAL A 190 -4.04 -12.17 4.58
C VAL A 190 -3.95 -12.51 6.06
N GLY A 191 -4.98 -12.22 6.84
CA GLY A 191 -5.04 -12.43 8.29
C GLY A 191 -4.85 -11.18 9.14
N CYS A 192 -4.34 -10.09 8.55
CA CYS A 192 -4.19 -8.81 9.23
C CYS A 192 -5.52 -8.04 9.20
N TYR A 193 -5.90 -7.39 10.31
CA TYR A 193 -7.09 -6.52 10.34
C TYR A 193 -7.07 -5.47 9.23
N GLN A 194 -5.93 -4.86 8.95
CA GLN A 194 -5.81 -3.83 7.91
C GLN A 194 -6.05 -4.37 6.49
N TYR A 195 -5.81 -5.68 6.28
CA TYR A 195 -6.07 -6.33 4.99
C TYR A 195 -7.57 -6.48 4.76
N ASP A 196 -8.30 -7.00 5.75
CA ASP A 196 -9.75 -7.16 5.63
C ASP A 196 -10.43 -7.07 7.02
N PRO A 197 -10.87 -5.86 7.44
CA PRO A 197 -11.57 -5.67 8.70
C PRO A 197 -12.89 -6.44 8.77
N VAL A 198 -13.54 -6.71 7.63
CA VAL A 198 -14.80 -7.44 7.58
C VAL A 198 -14.55 -8.92 7.83
N GLU A 199 -13.57 -9.50 7.13
CA GLU A 199 -13.19 -10.90 7.33
C GLU A 199 -12.61 -11.13 8.72
N TYR A 200 -11.82 -10.19 9.25
CA TYR A 200 -11.36 -10.24 10.64
C TYR A 200 -12.52 -10.43 11.62
N ARG A 201 -13.59 -9.64 11.49
CA ARG A 201 -14.77 -9.75 12.38
C ARG A 201 -15.47 -11.09 12.21
N LYS A 202 -15.72 -11.53 10.97
CA LYS A 202 -16.36 -12.83 10.69
C LYS A 202 -15.56 -14.00 11.21
N SER A 203 -14.26 -14.02 10.94
CA SER A 203 -13.33 -15.05 11.39
C SER A 203 -13.18 -15.06 12.92
N SER A 204 -13.19 -13.89 13.57
CA SER A 204 -13.18 -13.81 15.03
C SER A 204 -14.41 -14.47 15.64
N VAL A 205 -15.61 -14.21 15.11
CA VAL A 205 -16.85 -14.86 15.58
C VAL A 205 -16.79 -16.37 15.43
N LYS A 206 -16.38 -16.86 14.24
CA LYS A 206 -16.22 -18.31 14.00
C LYS A 206 -15.22 -18.94 14.95
N ARG A 207 -14.09 -18.27 15.18
CA ARG A 207 -13.02 -18.75 16.06
C ARG A 207 -13.48 -18.82 17.52
N ILE A 208 -14.16 -17.79 18.03
CA ILE A 208 -14.73 -17.80 19.38
C ILE A 208 -15.71 -18.97 19.54
N ALA A 209 -16.60 -19.17 18.57
CA ALA A 209 -17.56 -20.27 18.62
C ALA A 209 -16.88 -21.65 18.65
N ALA A 210 -15.84 -21.84 17.83
CA ALA A 210 -15.06 -23.08 17.81
C ALA A 210 -14.28 -23.31 19.11
N GLU A 211 -13.65 -22.28 19.66
CA GLU A 211 -12.91 -22.35 20.93
C GLU A 211 -13.86 -22.66 22.11
N ALA A 212 -15.05 -22.03 22.14
CA ALA A 212 -16.07 -22.30 23.16
C ALA A 212 -16.62 -23.73 23.09
N ALA A 213 -16.90 -24.23 21.87
CA ALA A 213 -17.35 -25.60 21.67
C ALA A 213 -16.29 -26.61 22.11
N LYS A 214 -15.03 -26.38 21.73
CA LYS A 214 -13.90 -27.23 22.14
C LYS A 214 -13.74 -27.24 23.67
N TYR A 215 -13.71 -26.06 24.29
CA TYR A 215 -13.59 -25.94 25.74
C TYR A 215 -14.71 -26.69 26.48
N THR A 216 -15.95 -26.60 25.98
CA THR A 216 -17.10 -27.30 26.55
C THR A 216 -16.96 -28.82 26.41
N SER A 217 -16.52 -29.29 25.23
CA SER A 217 -16.25 -30.71 24.99
C SER A 217 -15.16 -31.24 25.91
N ASP A 218 -14.04 -30.53 26.02
CA ASP A 218 -12.90 -30.91 26.86
C ASP A 218 -13.29 -30.94 28.34
N TYR A 219 -14.10 -29.98 28.79
CA TYR A 219 -14.63 -29.93 30.15
C TYR A 219 -15.54 -31.13 30.48
N ILE A 220 -16.50 -31.45 29.59
CA ILE A 220 -17.41 -32.59 29.79
C ILE A 220 -16.63 -33.90 29.76
N PHE A 221 -15.70 -34.06 28.81
CA PHE A 221 -14.87 -35.26 28.71
C PHE A 221 -14.06 -35.47 29.98
N LYS A 222 -13.37 -34.43 30.47
CA LYS A 222 -12.64 -34.47 31.73
C LYS A 222 -13.56 -34.88 32.88
N LYS A 223 -14.73 -34.23 33.02
CA LYS A 223 -15.68 -34.52 34.10
C LYS A 223 -16.20 -35.97 34.11
N LEU A 224 -16.35 -36.59 32.94
CA LEU A 224 -16.92 -37.94 32.83
C LEU A 224 -15.87 -39.06 32.94
N TYR A 225 -14.63 -38.80 32.53
CA TYR A 225 -13.60 -39.83 32.34
C TYR A 225 -12.29 -39.55 33.10
N GLU A 226 -12.27 -38.63 34.07
CA GLU A 226 -11.06 -38.36 34.87
C GLU A 226 -10.59 -39.60 35.65
N GLU A 227 -11.52 -40.46 36.08
CA GLU A 227 -11.25 -41.68 36.87
C GLU A 227 -10.71 -42.85 36.04
N ASP A 228 -10.94 -42.88 34.73
CA ASP A 228 -10.46 -43.96 33.83
C ASP A 228 -8.94 -43.90 33.57
N ASN A 229 -8.26 -42.83 34.03
CA ASN A 229 -6.82 -42.62 33.87
C ASN A 229 -6.01 -42.88 35.16
N GLY A 230 -6.62 -43.40 36.22
CA GLY A 230 -5.95 -43.83 37.46
C GLY A 230 -5.70 -45.33 37.50
#